data_AF-A0A916UHT5-F1
#
_entry.id   AF-A0A916UHT5-F1
#
_cell.length_a   1.000
_cell.length_b   1.000
_cell.length_c   1.000
_cell.angle_alpha   90.00
_cell.angle_beta   90.00
_cell.angle_gamma   90.00
#
_symmetry.space_group_name_H-M   'P 1'
#
loop_
_entity.id
_entity.type
_entity.pdbx_description
1 polymer ?
#
loop_
_entity_poly.entity_id
_entity_poly.type
_entity_poly.pdbx_seq_one_letter_code
_entity_poly.pdbx_strand_id
1 'polypeptide(L)'
;MYTFLLRKSNGYSVEFQDVDKTNILLKKAGLVDKLDEVTKDELAKALGVDAIISGKFETEQTRSEAGAIVTTVLFGGLGSKTGSGSLTMVINDGETGDMLWRFFKAMNDGVFTSSDELIDRMMRKVSRNFPYSK
;
A
#
# COMPACT_ATOMS: atom_id res chain seq x y z
N MET A 1 -1.04 -5.98 -2.15
CA MET A 1 -0.08 -5.24 -1.30
C MET A 1 0.26 -6.02 -0.02
N TYR A 2 -0.67 -6.24 0.92
CA TYR A 2 -0.39 -6.90 2.20
C TYR A 2 0.04 -8.38 2.10
N THR A 3 -0.43 -9.10 1.08
CA THR A 3 0.05 -10.45 0.74
C THR A 3 1.56 -10.52 0.51
N PHE A 4 2.22 -9.41 0.16
CA PHE A 4 3.68 -9.35 0.04
C PHE A 4 4.36 -9.65 1.38
N LEU A 5 3.85 -9.08 2.48
CA LEU A 5 4.42 -9.27 3.83
C LEU A 5 4.18 -10.70 4.31
N LEU A 6 2.98 -11.24 4.09
CA LEU A 6 2.64 -12.65 4.38
C LEU A 6 3.57 -13.63 3.65
N ARG A 7 3.83 -13.41 2.36
CA ARG A 7 4.76 -14.25 1.56
C ARG A 7 6.21 -14.17 2.06
N LYS A 8 6.55 -13.16 2.86
CA LYS A 8 7.88 -12.91 3.42
C LYS A 8 7.89 -13.08 4.95
N SER A 9 6.83 -13.64 5.54
CA SER A 9 6.63 -13.77 7.00
C SER A 9 7.84 -14.31 7.75
N ASN A 10 8.52 -15.31 7.20
CA ASN A 10 9.71 -15.92 7.80
C ASN A 10 10.86 -14.92 8.08
N GLY A 11 10.91 -13.80 7.34
CA GLY A 11 11.90 -12.73 7.51
C GLY A 11 11.55 -11.68 8.57
N TYR A 12 10.43 -11.84 9.29
CA TYR A 12 9.98 -10.89 10.31
C TYR A 12 9.92 -11.56 11.68
N SER A 13 10.11 -10.76 12.74
CA SER A 13 9.99 -11.18 14.14
C SER A 13 8.54 -11.19 14.64
N VAL A 14 7.62 -10.72 13.83
CA VAL A 14 6.18 -10.66 14.09
C VAL A 14 5.40 -11.59 13.16
N GLU A 15 4.19 -11.94 13.56
CA GLU A 15 3.25 -12.69 12.74
C GLU A 15 2.23 -11.76 12.07
N PHE A 16 1.73 -12.16 10.90
CA PHE A 16 0.72 -11.40 10.18
C PHE A 16 -0.58 -12.19 10.15
N GLN A 17 -1.69 -11.52 10.45
CA GLN A 17 -3.01 -12.09 10.25
C GLN A 17 -3.24 -12.33 8.73
N ASP A 18 -3.82 -13.48 8.41
CA ASP A 18 -4.22 -13.80 7.03
C ASP A 18 -5.27 -12.80 6.50
N VAL A 19 -5.16 -12.43 5.22
CA VAL A 19 -6.03 -11.40 4.60
C VAL A 19 -7.49 -11.84 4.56
N ASP A 20 -7.77 -13.11 4.28
CA ASP A 20 -9.14 -13.62 4.23
C ASP A 20 -9.75 -13.62 5.63
N LYS A 21 -8.97 -14.01 6.64
CA LYS A 21 -9.38 -13.89 8.05
C LYS A 21 -9.70 -12.45 8.42
N THR A 22 -8.84 -11.48 8.08
CA THR A 22 -9.09 -10.06 8.34
C THR A 22 -10.40 -9.60 7.69
N ASN A 23 -10.59 -9.90 6.41
CA ASN A 23 -11.81 -9.51 5.68
C ASN A 23 -13.09 -10.09 6.31
N ILE A 24 -13.04 -11.36 6.74
CA ILE A 24 -14.16 -12.01 7.42
C ILE A 24 -14.46 -11.33 8.75
N LEU A 25 -13.45 -11.00 9.55
CA LEU A 25 -13.62 -10.34 10.84
C LEU A 25 -14.19 -8.92 10.67
N LEU A 26 -13.67 -8.14 9.71
CA LEU A 26 -14.23 -6.81 9.37
C LEU A 26 -15.70 -6.90 8.97
N LYS A 27 -16.05 -7.90 8.14
CA LYS A 27 -17.44 -8.12 7.71
C LYS A 27 -18.34 -8.50 8.88
N LYS A 28 -17.90 -9.38 9.76
CA LYS A 28 -18.64 -9.78 10.97
C LYS A 28 -18.84 -8.61 11.94
N ALA A 29 -17.86 -7.71 12.03
CA ALA A 29 -17.94 -6.51 12.86
C ALA A 29 -18.71 -5.35 12.20
N GLY A 30 -19.08 -5.47 10.92
CA GLY A 30 -19.77 -4.39 10.18
C GLY A 30 -18.86 -3.19 9.88
N LEU A 31 -17.55 -3.40 9.78
CA LEU A 31 -16.53 -2.34 9.68
C LEU A 31 -15.96 -2.13 8.27
N VAL A 32 -16.33 -2.96 7.29
CA VAL A 32 -15.73 -2.94 5.94
C VAL A 32 -15.79 -1.57 5.29
N ASP A 33 -16.93 -0.87 5.43
CA ASP A 33 -17.19 0.44 4.82
C ASP A 33 -17.10 1.59 5.83
N LYS A 34 -16.49 1.35 7.01
CA LYS A 34 -16.45 2.29 8.13
C LYS A 34 -15.05 2.45 8.73
N LEU A 35 -14.02 2.13 7.95
CA LEU A 35 -12.63 2.14 8.43
C LEU A 35 -12.10 3.55 8.74
N ASP A 36 -12.78 4.59 8.28
CA ASP A 36 -12.56 6.01 8.57
C ASP A 36 -13.41 6.53 9.74
N GLU A 37 -14.40 5.77 10.20
CA GLU A 37 -15.25 6.09 11.35
C GLU A 37 -14.78 5.42 12.65
N VAL A 38 -13.72 4.60 12.62
CA VAL A 38 -13.20 3.86 13.78
C VAL A 38 -11.74 4.18 14.06
N THR A 39 -11.38 4.14 15.34
CA THR A 39 -9.98 4.31 15.76
C THR A 39 -9.18 3.03 15.51
N LYS A 40 -7.84 3.13 15.61
CA LYS A 40 -6.94 2.00 15.34
C LYS A 40 -6.97 0.94 16.44
N ASP A 41 -7.15 1.36 17.69
CA ASP A 41 -7.37 0.49 18.84
C ASP A 41 -8.73 -0.25 18.76
N GLU A 42 -9.81 0.42 18.35
CA GLU A 42 -11.10 -0.22 18.10
C GLU A 42 -11.00 -1.28 16.99
N LEU A 43 -10.29 -0.95 15.91
CA LEU A 43 -10.04 -1.86 14.80
C LEU A 43 -9.18 -3.06 15.22
N ALA A 44 -8.13 -2.84 16.01
CA ALA A 44 -7.28 -3.90 16.55
C ALA A 44 -8.09 -4.87 17.42
N LYS A 45 -8.94 -4.34 18.29
CA LYS A 45 -9.85 -5.11 19.13
C LYS A 45 -10.83 -5.94 18.31
N ALA A 46 -11.43 -5.36 17.27
CA ALA A 46 -12.34 -6.08 16.38
C ALA A 46 -11.65 -7.21 15.59
N LEU A 47 -10.38 -7.02 15.24
CA LEU A 47 -9.58 -7.99 14.50
C LEU A 47 -8.86 -9.01 15.41
N GLY A 48 -8.80 -8.76 16.72
CA GLY A 48 -8.08 -9.60 17.68
C GLY A 48 -6.57 -9.62 17.43
N VAL A 49 -5.99 -8.44 17.17
CA VAL A 49 -4.55 -8.24 16.91
C VAL A 49 -3.97 -7.18 17.86
N ASP A 50 -2.66 -7.19 18.02
CA ASP A 50 -1.90 -6.26 18.87
C ASP A 50 -1.42 -5.00 18.14
N ALA A 51 -1.45 -4.99 16.81
CA ALA A 51 -1.13 -3.83 15.99
C ALA A 51 -1.89 -3.85 14.66
N ILE A 52 -2.15 -2.67 14.11
CA ILE A 52 -2.76 -2.48 12.79
C ILE A 52 -1.72 -1.99 11.80
N ILE A 53 -1.53 -2.74 10.72
CA ILE A 53 -0.85 -2.24 9.53
C ILE A 53 -1.88 -1.72 8.52
N SER A 54 -1.70 -0.49 8.07
CA SER A 54 -2.53 0.13 7.06
C SER A 54 -1.69 0.86 6.02
N GLY A 55 -2.22 1.02 4.81
CA GLY A 55 -1.49 1.65 3.74
C GLY A 55 -2.41 2.26 2.69
N LYS A 56 -1.95 3.39 2.14
CA LYS A 56 -2.59 4.15 1.07
C LYS A 56 -1.67 4.16 -0.13
N PHE A 57 -2.16 3.65 -1.25
CA PHE A 57 -1.47 3.69 -2.53
C PHE A 57 -2.20 4.66 -3.44
N GLU A 58 -1.48 5.61 -4.02
CA GLU A 58 -2.01 6.63 -4.93
C GLU A 58 -1.23 6.56 -6.25
N THR A 59 -1.91 6.73 -7.37
CA THR A 59 -1.26 6.79 -8.68
C THR A 59 -1.77 7.97 -9.47
N GLU A 60 -0.86 8.72 -10.06
CA GLU A 60 -1.16 9.73 -11.06
C GLU A 60 -0.78 9.17 -12.43
N GLN A 61 -1.77 8.87 -13.25
CA GLN A 61 -1.55 8.49 -14.63
C GLN A 61 -1.82 9.71 -15.52
N THR A 62 -0.79 10.21 -16.23
CA THR A 62 -0.97 11.15 -17.35
C THR A 62 -1.52 10.39 -18.57
N ARG A 63 -2.66 9.72 -18.42
CA ARG A 63 -3.41 9.10 -19.51
C ARG A 63 -4.44 10.10 -20.03
N SER A 64 -3.96 11.15 -20.70
CA SER A 64 -4.82 11.85 -21.65
C SER A 64 -4.80 11.03 -22.95
N GLU A 65 -5.82 10.19 -23.13
CA GLU A 65 -6.04 9.47 -24.39
C GLU A 65 -6.18 10.44 -25.58
N ALA A 66 -6.61 11.68 -25.34
CA ALA A 66 -6.81 12.70 -26.38
C ALA A 66 -5.53 13.48 -26.78
N GLY A 67 -4.53 13.61 -25.90
CA GLY A 67 -3.29 14.36 -26.19
C GLY A 67 -2.11 13.52 -26.73
N ALA A 68 -2.27 12.21 -26.71
CA ALA A 68 -1.18 11.26 -26.93
C ALA A 68 -0.82 11.04 -28.41
N ILE A 69 -1.79 11.20 -29.30
CA ILE A 69 -1.60 10.98 -30.74
C ILE A 69 -0.92 12.18 -31.39
N VAL A 70 -1.21 13.41 -30.93
CA VAL A 70 -0.67 14.64 -31.53
C VAL A 70 0.82 14.85 -31.23
N THR A 71 1.26 14.55 -30.01
CA THR A 71 2.66 14.81 -29.58
C THR A 71 3.68 13.87 -30.20
N THR A 72 3.31 12.62 -30.46
CA THR A 72 4.21 11.62 -31.06
C THR A 72 4.50 11.92 -32.52
N VAL A 73 3.53 12.46 -33.25
CA VAL A 73 3.66 12.80 -34.67
C VAL A 73 4.35 14.16 -34.88
N LEU A 74 4.16 15.13 -33.97
CA LEU A 74 4.65 16.49 -34.17
C LEU A 74 6.13 16.72 -33.79
N PHE A 75 6.69 15.94 -32.86
CA PHE A 75 8.01 16.24 -32.26
C PHE A 75 9.08 15.15 -32.38
N GLY A 76 8.89 14.10 -33.20
CA GLY A 76 9.98 13.20 -33.58
C GLY A 76 10.71 12.54 -32.39
N GLY A 77 9.98 11.78 -31.58
CA GLY A 77 10.56 10.90 -30.56
C GLY A 77 11.03 11.60 -29.27
N LEU A 78 10.90 10.89 -28.14
CA LEU A 78 11.47 11.22 -26.82
C LEU A 78 10.69 12.20 -25.92
N GLY A 79 9.37 12.33 -26.07
CA GLY A 79 8.51 12.87 -25.02
C GLY A 79 8.11 11.78 -24.01
N SER A 80 8.96 11.47 -23.03
CA SER A 80 8.70 10.46 -21.99
C SER A 80 7.49 10.84 -21.14
N LYS A 81 6.32 10.22 -21.39
CA LYS A 81 5.18 10.32 -20.48
C LYS A 81 5.51 9.53 -19.22
N THR A 82 5.70 10.21 -18.11
CA THR A 82 5.96 9.57 -16.81
C THR A 82 4.67 9.55 -16.00
N GLY A 83 4.18 8.36 -15.62
CA GLY A 83 3.23 8.25 -14.53
C GLY A 83 3.95 8.43 -13.19
N SER A 84 3.23 8.56 -12.08
CA SER A 84 3.82 8.53 -10.74
C SER A 84 2.94 7.71 -9.80
N GLY A 85 3.55 7.11 -8.79
CA GLY A 85 2.83 6.45 -7.71
C GLY A 85 3.45 6.72 -6.36
N SER A 86 2.60 6.83 -5.34
CA SER A 86 2.97 7.03 -3.95
C SER A 86 2.39 5.91 -3.09
N LEU A 87 3.14 5.50 -2.07
CA LEU A 87 2.72 4.56 -1.05
C LEU A 87 3.04 5.16 0.32
N THR A 88 2.01 5.28 1.16
CA THR A 88 2.17 5.45 2.60
C THR A 88 1.80 4.16 3.30
N MET A 89 2.62 3.68 4.22
CA MET A 89 2.32 2.55 5.10
C MET A 89 2.56 2.96 6.55
N VAL A 90 1.66 2.55 7.43
CA VAL A 90 1.65 2.92 8.85
C VAL A 90 1.40 1.67 9.67
N ILE A 91 2.10 1.57 10.81
CA ILE A 91 1.78 0.61 11.88
C ILE A 91 1.31 1.41 13.08
N ASN A 92 0.14 1.05 13.59
CA ASN A 92 -0.44 1.61 14.80
C ASN A 92 -0.47 0.53 15.89
N ASP A 93 -0.21 0.95 17.12
CA ASP A 93 -0.41 0.13 18.31
C ASP A 93 -1.89 -0.22 18.49
N GLY A 94 -2.18 -1.46 18.87
CA GLY A 94 -3.55 -1.95 19.02
C GLY A 94 -4.18 -1.66 20.39
N GLU A 95 -3.39 -1.32 21.40
CA GLU A 95 -3.89 -0.94 22.73
C GLU A 95 -4.17 0.56 22.80
N THR A 96 -3.25 1.40 22.32
CA THR A 96 -3.36 2.86 22.42
C THR A 96 -3.84 3.54 21.13
N GLY A 97 -3.71 2.88 19.97
CA GLY A 97 -3.94 3.48 18.66
C GLY A 97 -2.77 4.33 18.15
N ASP A 98 -1.70 4.49 18.95
CA ASP A 98 -0.57 5.35 18.62
C ASP A 98 0.17 4.88 17.38
N MET A 99 0.71 5.83 16.60
CA MET A 99 1.55 5.50 15.45
C MET A 99 2.93 5.03 15.91
N LEU A 100 3.23 3.75 15.67
CA LEU A 100 4.53 3.15 15.99
C LEU A 100 5.55 3.36 14.87
N TRP A 101 5.09 3.36 13.62
CA TRP A 101 5.95 3.47 12.46
C TRP A 101 5.21 3.99 11.24
N ARG A 102 5.92 4.77 10.42
CA ARG A 102 5.43 5.26 9.13
C ARG A 102 6.53 5.19 8.09
N PHE A 103 6.14 4.73 6.90
CA PHE A 103 6.98 4.73 5.72
C PHE A 103 6.25 5.36 4.54
N PHE A 104 6.95 6.24 3.84
CA PHE A 104 6.46 6.89 2.63
C PHE A 104 7.42 6.64 1.49
N LYS A 105 6.89 6.29 0.32
CA LYS A 105 7.67 6.15 -0.91
C LYS A 105 6.89 6.66 -2.10
N ALA A 106 7.49 7.58 -2.85
CA ALA A 106 7.08 7.93 -4.20
C ALA A 106 8.07 7.36 -5.23
N MET A 107 7.55 6.97 -6.39
CA MET A 107 8.32 6.50 -7.54
C MET A 107 7.72 7.03 -8.84
N ASN A 108 8.58 7.48 -9.75
CA ASN A 108 8.19 7.74 -11.13
C ASN A 108 7.95 6.42 -11.85
N ASP A 109 7.00 6.44 -12.76
CA ASP A 109 6.56 5.30 -13.54
C ASP A 109 6.79 5.52 -15.04
N GLY A 110 7.30 4.50 -15.72
CA GLY A 110 7.47 4.53 -17.17
C GLY A 110 6.18 4.15 -17.89
N VAL A 111 5.99 4.62 -19.13
CA VAL A 111 4.80 4.40 -20.01
C VAL A 111 4.30 2.95 -20.05
N PHE A 112 5.18 1.97 -19.85
CA PHE A 112 4.89 0.54 -20.01
C PHE A 112 4.82 -0.25 -18.69
N THR A 113 4.96 0.40 -17.54
CA THR A 113 4.96 -0.29 -16.26
C THR A 113 3.52 -0.53 -15.80
N SER A 114 3.23 -1.72 -15.29
CA SER A 114 1.94 -2.01 -14.68
C SER A 114 1.87 -1.48 -13.24
N SER A 115 0.66 -1.16 -12.76
CA SER A 115 0.46 -0.78 -11.35
C SER A 115 0.93 -1.88 -10.39
N ASP A 116 0.80 -3.15 -10.76
CA ASP A 116 1.27 -4.28 -9.95
C ASP A 116 2.80 -4.32 -9.82
N GLU A 117 3.52 -4.04 -10.92
CA GLU A 117 4.98 -3.95 -10.88
C GLU A 117 5.44 -2.74 -10.05
N LEU A 118 4.75 -1.62 -10.16
CA LEU A 118 5.01 -0.43 -9.35
C LEU A 118 4.78 -0.72 -7.85
N ILE A 119 3.68 -1.40 -7.49
CA ILE A 119 3.38 -1.85 -6.13
C ILE A 119 4.44 -2.83 -5.63
N ASP A 120 4.84 -3.83 -6.43
CA ASP A 120 5.88 -4.80 -6.04
C ASP A 120 7.21 -4.10 -5.74
N ARG A 121 7.64 -3.17 -6.61
CA ARG A 121 8.86 -2.37 -6.39
C ARG A 121 8.77 -1.53 -5.11
N MET A 122 7.64 -0.91 -4.82
CA MET A 122 7.44 -0.15 -3.58
C MET A 122 7.41 -1.07 -2.35
N MET A 123 6.75 -2.21 -2.42
CA MET A 123 6.70 -3.19 -1.33
C MET A 123 8.06 -3.81 -1.02
N ARG A 124 8.94 -3.96 -2.02
CA ARG A 124 10.36 -4.31 -1.76
C ARG A 124 11.08 -3.24 -0.93
N LYS A 125 10.74 -1.96 -1.09
CA LYS A 125 11.31 -0.87 -0.26
C LYS A 125 10.72 -0.89 1.14
N VAL A 126 9.40 -1.10 1.27
CA VAL A 126 8.74 -1.31 2.57
C VAL A 126 9.40 -2.46 3.31
N SER A 127 9.52 -3.63 2.69
CA SER A 127 10.07 -4.84 3.31
C SER A 127 11.50 -4.65 3.85
N ARG A 128 12.35 -3.90 3.14
CA ARG A 128 13.72 -3.56 3.58
C ARG A 128 13.79 -2.57 4.75
N ASN A 129 12.75 -1.75 4.94
CA ASN A 129 12.70 -0.74 6.00
C ASN A 129 11.69 -1.10 7.09
N PHE A 130 11.18 -2.33 7.07
CA PHE A 130 10.15 -2.77 8.00
C PHE A 130 10.76 -2.89 9.41
N PRO A 131 10.12 -2.32 10.45
CA PRO A 131 10.72 -2.15 11.77
C PRO A 131 10.91 -3.47 12.52
N TYR A 132 10.21 -4.53 12.11
CA TYR A 132 10.27 -5.85 12.72
C TYR A 132 10.90 -6.90 11.79
N SER A 133 11.88 -6.47 10.98
CA SER A 133 12.72 -7.40 10.21
C SER A 133 13.68 -8.16 11.14
N LYS A 134 13.96 -9.43 10.81
CA LYS A 134 14.95 -10.27 11.49
C LYS A 134 16.37 -9.98 11.00
#